data_AF-A0A5K0Z4K3-F1
#
_entry.id   AF-A0A5K0Z4K3-F1
#
_cell.length_a   1.000
_cell.length_b   1.000
_cell.length_c   1.000
_cell.angle_alpha   90.00
_cell.angle_beta   90.00
_cell.angle_gamma   90.00
#
_symmetry.space_group_name_H-M   'P 1'
#
loop_
_entity.id
_entity.type
_entity.pdbx_description
1 polymer ?
#
loop_
_entity_poly.entity_id
_entity_poly.type
_entity_poly.pdbx_seq_one_letter_code
_entity_poly.pdbx_strand_id
1 'polypeptide(L)' 'MGTSRICFFSVLAFLICSSLLLHGVQASHQVFRELMSISPKSSANQLHRTGYHFQPPMHWIN' A
#
# COMPACT_ATOMS: atom_id res chain seq x y z
N MET A 1 35.45 23.87 -14.32
CA MET A 1 35.05 22.60 -14.98
C MET A 1 34.83 21.44 -14.00
N GLY A 2 35.44 21.40 -12.80
CA GLY A 2 35.26 20.28 -11.85
C GLY A 2 33.94 20.28 -11.06
N THR A 3 33.43 21.45 -10.67
CA THR A 3 32.22 21.60 -9.83
C THR A 3 30.94 21.11 -10.50
N SER A 4 30.75 21.40 -11.79
CA SER A 4 29.61 20.93 -12.59
C SER A 4 29.55 19.41 -12.69
N ARG A 5 30.71 18.74 -12.78
CA ARG A 5 30.78 17.27 -12.86
C ARG A 5 30.40 16.63 -11.52
N ILE A 6 30.86 17.20 -10.41
CA ILE A 6 30.51 16.75 -9.06
C ILE A 6 28.99 16.86 -8.84
N CYS A 7 28.39 18.00 -9.15
CA CYS A 7 26.93 18.17 -9.05
C CYS A 7 26.16 17.16 -9.91
N PHE A 8 26.63 16.89 -11.13
CA PHE A 8 26.00 15.91 -12.02
C PHE A 8 26.00 14.50 -11.40
N PHE A 9 27.14 14.05 -10.88
CA PHE A 9 27.24 12.73 -10.23
C PHE A 9 26.41 12.66 -8.95
N SER A 10 26.33 13.74 -8.15
CA SER A 10 25.49 13.78 -6.95
C SER A 10 24.00 13.66 -7.28
N VAL A 11 23.53 14.38 -8.31
CA VAL A 11 22.12 14.29 -8.76
C VAL A 11 21.81 12.90 -9.30
N LEU A 12 22.72 12.34 -10.11
CA LEU A 12 22.54 10.99 -10.66
C LEU A 12 22.47 9.92 -9.56
N ALA A 13 23.36 10.00 -8.57
CA ALA A 13 23.38 9.08 -7.42
C ALA A 13 22.09 9.19 -6.59
N PHE A 14 21.59 10.41 -6.36
CA PHE A 14 20.33 10.64 -5.67
C PHE A 14 19.15 9.98 -6.40
N LEU A 15 19.02 10.21 -7.71
CA LEU A 15 17.93 9.64 -8.52
C LEU A 15 17.94 8.11 -8.55
N ILE A 16 19.12 7.49 -8.64
CA ILE A 16 19.28 6.03 -8.58
C ILE A 16 18.88 5.51 -7.19
N CYS A 17 19.33 6.17 -6.12
CA CYS A 17 18.99 5.76 -4.75
C CYS A 17 17.48 5.87 -4.48
N SER A 18 16.85 6.98 -4.90
CA SER A 18 15.41 7.17 -4.79
C SER A 18 14.61 6.13 -5.57
N SER A 19 15.03 5.78 -6.80
CA SER A 19 14.32 4.77 -7.58
C SER A 19 14.42 3.38 -6.94
N LEU A 20 15.56 3.01 -6.35
CA LEU A 20 15.71 1.75 -5.63
C LEU A 20 14.85 1.69 -4.35
N LEU A 21 14.70 2.81 -3.66
CA LEU A 21 13.85 2.91 -2.45
C LEU A 21 12.35 2.88 -2.80
N LEU A 22 11.94 3.46 -3.93
CA LEU A 22 10.54 3.48 -4.37
C LEU A 22 10.03 2.11 -4.86
N HIS A 23 10.90 1.27 -5.42
CA HIS A 23 10.52 -0.08 -5.87
C HIS A 23 10.66 -1.16 -4.76
N GLY A 24 11.11 -0.78 -3.56
CA GLY A 24 11.62 -1.70 -2.53
C GLY A 24 10.65 -2.21 -1.47
N VAL A 25 9.37 -1.83 -1.49
CA VAL A 25 8.39 -2.38 -0.54
C VAL A 25 7.27 -3.08 -1.31
N GLN A 26 7.54 -4.33 -1.70
CA GLN A 26 6.46 -5.27 -1.92
C GLN A 26 5.87 -5.61 -0.56
N ALA A 27 4.80 -4.90 -0.17
CA ALA A 27 3.98 -5.28 0.98
C ALA A 27 3.14 -6.53 0.63
N SER A 28 3.80 -7.63 0.25
CA SER A 28 3.16 -8.94 0.12
C SER A 28 3.16 -9.60 1.49
N HIS A 29 2.01 -9.63 2.15
CA HIS A 29 1.82 -10.51 3.29
C HIS A 29 1.43 -11.90 2.76
N GLN A 30 1.84 -12.95 3.48
CA GLN A 30 1.40 -14.30 3.17
C GLN A 30 -0.12 -14.38 3.38
N VAL A 31 -0.85 -14.67 2.30
CA VAL A 31 -2.31 -14.81 2.35
C VAL A 31 -2.65 -16.23 2.82
N PHE A 32 -3.05 -16.36 4.08
CA PHE A 32 -3.56 -17.61 4.63
C PHE A 32 -5.04 -17.76 4.27
N ARG A 33 -5.31 -18.42 3.13
CA ARG A 33 -6.70 -18.62 2.64
C ARG A 33 -7.60 -19.32 3.66
N GLU A 34 -7.03 -20.21 4.48
CA GLU A 34 -7.74 -20.94 5.53
C GLU A 34 -8.15 -20.07 6.73
N LEU A 35 -7.40 -18.98 6.97
CA LEU A 35 -7.67 -18.00 8.03
C LEU A 35 -8.46 -16.79 7.51
N MET A 36 -8.67 -16.71 6.20
CA MET A 36 -9.47 -15.66 5.60
C MET A 36 -10.93 -15.86 6.01
N SER A 37 -11.56 -14.79 6.51
CA SER A 37 -12.97 -14.83 6.88
C SER A 37 -13.79 -15.33 5.71
N ILE A 38 -14.60 -16.36 5.93
CA ILE A 38 -15.51 -16.92 4.94
C ILE A 38 -16.38 -15.77 4.42
N SER A 39 -16.50 -15.64 3.09
CA SER A 39 -17.38 -14.65 2.49
C SER A 39 -18.77 -14.76 3.13
N PRO A 40 -19.33 -13.65 3.65
CA PRO A 40 -20.68 -13.68 4.17
C PRO A 40 -21.62 -14.24 3.08
N LYS A 41 -22.43 -15.24 3.42
CA LYS A 41 -23.41 -15.84 2.48
C LYS A 41 -24.44 -14.83 1.99
N SER A 42 -24.58 -13.70 2.67
CA SER A 42 -25.47 -12.59 2.33
C SER A 42 -24.69 -11.28 2.28
N SER A 43 -25.09 -10.37 1.39
CA SER A 43 -24.64 -8.97 1.41
C SER A 43 -24.81 -8.40 2.83
N ALA A 44 -23.78 -7.74 3.36
CA ALA A 44 -23.84 -7.11 4.68
C ALA A 44 -25.13 -6.30 4.81
N ASN A 45 -25.95 -6.64 5.81
CA ASN A 45 -27.26 -6.03 6.00
C ASN A 45 -27.11 -4.51 6.13
N GLN A 46 -27.66 -3.76 5.17
CA GLN A 46 -27.48 -2.31 5.07
C GLN A 46 -28.19 -1.53 6.18
N LEU A 47 -29.09 -2.16 6.93
CA LEU A 47 -29.88 -1.51 7.98
C LEU A 47 -29.03 -0.76 9.02
N HIS A 48 -27.82 -1.26 9.30
CA HIS A 48 -26.90 -0.67 10.27
C HIS A 48 -25.69 0.03 9.63
N ARG A 49 -25.64 0.14 8.30
CA ARG A 49 -24.57 0.81 7.56
C ARG A 49 -24.88 2.31 7.51
N THR A 50 -23.91 3.18 7.85
CA THR A 50 -24.11 4.63 7.83
C THR A 50 -23.21 5.27 6.79
N GLY A 51 -23.71 6.29 6.07
CA GLY A 51 -22.92 7.05 5.09
C GLY A 51 -21.96 8.06 5.70
N TYR A 52 -22.00 8.26 7.02
CA TYR A 52 -21.21 9.28 7.72
C TYR A 52 -19.95 8.72 8.40
N HIS A 53 -19.75 7.40 8.37
CA HIS A 53 -18.57 6.75 8.94
C HIS A 53 -17.84 5.94 7.86
N PHE A 54 -16.51 5.90 7.96
CA PHE A 54 -15.73 4.96 7.17
C PHE A 54 -16.08 3.54 7.61
N GLN A 55 -16.62 2.74 6.69
CA GLN A 55 -17.02 1.37 6.93
C GLN A 55 -16.48 0.50 5.79
N PRO A 56 -15.81 -0.64 6.06
CA PRO A 56 -15.28 -1.49 5.01
C PRO A 56 -16.43 -2.06 4.17
N PRO A 57 -16.25 -2.25 2.85
CA PRO A 57 -17.29 -2.78 1.98
C PRO A 57 -17.78 -4.16 2.45
N MET A 58 -16.87 -4.97 3.01
CA MET A 58 -17.14 -6.29 3.61
C MET A 58 -16.25 -6.52 4.83
N HIS A 59 -16.62 -7.50 5.67
CA HIS A 59 -15.84 -8.00 6.81
C HIS A 59 -15.69 -7.02 7.99
N TRP A 60 -14.96 -7.47 9.02
CA TRP A 60 -14.72 -6.74 10.28
C TRP A 60 -13.58 -5.72 10.14
N ILE A 61 -13.72 -4.57 10.78
CA ILE A 61 -12.64 -3.60 11.03
C ILE A 61 -12.46 -3.48 12.55
N ASN A 62 -11.22 -3.53 13.04
CA ASN A 62 -10.89 -3.24 14.43
C ASN A 62 -10.66 -1.75 14.64
#